data_AF-W7JSY5-F1
#
_entry.id   AF-W7JSY5-F1
#
_cell.length_a   1.000
_cell.length_b   1.000
_cell.length_c   1.000
_cell.angle_alpha   90.00
_cell.angle_beta   90.00
_cell.angle_gamma   90.00
#
_symmetry.space_group_name_H-M   'P 1'
#
loop_
_entity.id
_entity.type
_entity.pdbx_description
1 polymer ?
#
loop_
_entity_poly.entity_id
_entity_poly.type
_entity_poly.pdbx_seq_one_letter_code
_entity_poly.pdbx_strand_id
1 'polypeptide(L)'
;MPFFILGVNEKASLDEIKFSYFRLLKKVEKNHDREKKKRIVKAFNVLVNKSTRKYYDYYLKYPNSFLNLVYLNMYIFYKLFKIICILLLIGLLLCVFQYIHNKYELKRVIQKSSKNKAFKKEVQNRISSQHPGFMNYDIKKKKKIEEQIEEEVVQEIVMINNQKTKKLLLADLIIVKLLFLPKQLWFYIIWNIKWVIKYNILNEDYDEHDKIYITRKYMNISMDKWNTLNPEEKKNYLKKELWMKAKQEEFLQEIKERDRLNKISSAKYKKQIRMKKKGLSFNYND
;
A
#
# COMPACT_ATOMS: atom_id res chain seq x y z
N MET A 1 -43.44 1.21 0.93
CA MET A 1 -43.14 2.48 1.61
C MET A 1 -42.57 3.63 0.75
N PRO A 2 -41.77 3.46 -0.33
CA PRO A 2 -41.24 4.56 -1.14
C PRO A 2 -42.29 5.49 -1.75
N PHE A 3 -43.39 4.94 -2.28
CA PHE A 3 -44.54 5.71 -2.79
C PHE A 3 -45.16 6.60 -1.70
N PHE A 4 -45.36 6.03 -0.51
CA PHE A 4 -45.87 6.77 0.66
C PHE A 4 -44.90 7.87 1.15
N ILE A 5 -43.59 7.60 1.17
CA ILE A 5 -42.57 8.59 1.56
C ILE A 5 -42.57 9.80 0.62
N LEU A 6 -42.80 9.58 -0.68
CA LEU A 6 -42.92 10.66 -1.66
C LEU A 6 -44.34 11.23 -1.78
N GLY A 7 -45.34 10.63 -1.12
CA GLY A 7 -46.75 11.02 -1.22
C GLY A 7 -47.32 10.91 -2.65
N VAL A 8 -46.90 9.88 -3.40
CA VAL A 8 -47.34 9.64 -4.78
C VAL A 8 -48.00 8.26 -4.90
N ASN A 9 -48.89 8.09 -5.87
CA ASN A 9 -49.58 6.82 -6.13
C ASN A 9 -48.62 5.78 -6.76
N GLU A 10 -48.92 4.49 -6.63
CA GLU A 10 -48.14 3.39 -7.20
C GLU A 10 -48.07 3.47 -8.74
N LYS A 11 -49.14 3.96 -9.36
CA LYS A 11 -49.23 4.21 -10.81
C LYS A 11 -48.67 5.57 -11.25
N ALA A 12 -48.06 6.35 -10.36
CA ALA A 12 -47.56 7.69 -10.67
C ALA A 12 -46.55 7.67 -11.84
N SER A 13 -46.65 8.68 -12.70
CA SER A 13 -45.70 8.89 -13.79
C SER A 13 -44.31 9.26 -13.25
N LEU A 14 -43.28 9.09 -14.08
CA LEU A 14 -41.90 9.40 -13.67
C LEU A 14 -41.73 10.90 -13.36
N ASP A 15 -42.49 11.77 -14.03
CA ASP A 15 -42.46 13.21 -13.83
C ASP A 15 -43.18 13.63 -12.55
N GLU A 16 -44.30 12.98 -12.19
CA GLU A 16 -44.94 13.17 -10.88
C GLU A 16 -44.01 12.80 -9.71
N ILE A 17 -43.28 11.68 -9.86
CA ILE A 17 -42.30 11.23 -8.87
C ILE A 17 -41.18 12.25 -8.70
N LYS A 18 -40.63 12.77 -9.81
CA LYS A 18 -39.61 13.85 -9.80
C LYS A 18 -40.14 15.11 -9.14
N PHE A 19 -41.33 15.55 -9.54
CA PHE A 19 -41.95 16.77 -9.01
C PHE A 19 -42.15 16.67 -7.49
N SER A 20 -42.72 15.56 -7.00
CA SER A 20 -42.92 15.38 -5.57
C SER A 20 -41.60 15.28 -4.80
N TYR A 21 -40.59 14.61 -5.36
CA TYR A 21 -39.24 14.55 -4.80
C TYR A 21 -38.63 15.95 -4.61
N PHE A 22 -38.60 16.79 -5.65
CA PHE A 22 -38.01 18.13 -5.55
C PHE A 22 -38.78 19.02 -4.56
N ARG A 23 -40.11 18.92 -4.54
CA ARG A 23 -40.96 19.63 -3.58
C ARG A 23 -40.63 19.24 -2.14
N LEU A 24 -40.47 17.95 -1.85
CA LEU A 24 -40.13 17.45 -0.52
C LEU A 24 -38.68 17.78 -0.12
N LEU A 25 -37.74 17.71 -1.07
CA LEU A 25 -36.35 18.05 -0.83
C LEU A 25 -36.19 19.52 -0.41
N LYS A 26 -36.86 20.44 -1.11
CA LYS A 26 -36.87 21.88 -0.78
C LYS A 26 -37.47 22.16 0.61
N LYS A 27 -38.47 21.40 1.03
CA LYS A 27 -39.06 21.51 2.38
C LYS A 27 -38.10 21.03 3.46
N VAL A 28 -37.40 19.92 3.23
CA VAL A 28 -36.48 19.35 4.22
C VAL A 28 -35.18 20.14 4.34
N GLU A 29 -34.74 20.77 3.26
CA GLU A 29 -33.59 21.67 3.27
C GLU A 29 -33.77 22.85 4.21
N LYS A 30 -34.99 23.41 4.31
CA LYS A 30 -35.34 24.48 5.26
C LYS A 30 -35.32 24.01 6.73
N ASN A 31 -35.61 22.73 6.97
CA ASN A 31 -35.78 22.19 8.33
C ASN A 31 -34.53 21.45 8.83
N HIS A 32 -33.45 21.40 8.04
CA HIS A 32 -32.16 20.73 8.35
C HIS A 32 -32.22 19.27 8.83
N ASP A 33 -33.32 18.55 8.59
CA ASP A 33 -33.48 17.16 9.00
C ASP A 33 -32.73 16.20 8.05
N ARG A 34 -31.57 15.72 8.50
CA ARG A 34 -30.70 14.82 7.72
C ARG A 34 -31.31 13.44 7.52
N GLU A 35 -32.08 12.91 8.48
CA GLU A 35 -32.64 11.57 8.39
C GLU A 35 -33.79 11.52 7.40
N LYS A 36 -34.69 12.50 7.48
CA LYS A 36 -35.81 12.61 6.53
C LYS A 36 -35.31 12.85 5.12
N LYS A 37 -34.26 13.67 4.95
CA LYS A 37 -33.57 13.84 3.65
C LYS A 37 -33.06 12.51 3.10
N LYS A 38 -32.36 11.72 3.93
CA LYS A 38 -31.87 10.38 3.53
C LYS A 38 -33.01 9.45 3.09
N ARG A 39 -34.14 9.43 3.81
CA ARG A 39 -35.30 8.58 3.47
C ARG A 39 -35.95 9.00 2.14
N ILE A 40 -36.13 10.30 1.91
CA ILE A 40 -36.69 10.83 0.65
C ILE A 40 -35.80 10.49 -0.55
N VAL A 41 -34.48 10.70 -0.42
CA VAL A 41 -33.52 10.38 -1.48
C VAL A 41 -33.51 8.88 -1.78
N LYS A 42 -33.55 8.02 -0.76
CA LYS A 42 -33.66 6.56 -0.96
C LYS A 42 -34.94 6.18 -1.68
N ALA A 43 -36.08 6.72 -1.28
CA ALA A 43 -37.37 6.45 -1.91
C ALA A 43 -37.38 6.86 -3.39
N PHE A 44 -36.86 8.05 -3.70
CA PHE A 44 -36.70 8.52 -5.07
C PHE A 44 -35.79 7.61 -5.91
N ASN A 45 -34.61 7.25 -5.39
CA ASN A 45 -33.66 6.40 -6.11
C ASN A 45 -34.25 5.02 -6.47
N VAL A 46 -35.09 4.45 -5.61
CA VAL A 46 -35.79 3.18 -5.89
C VAL A 46 -36.82 3.35 -7.01
N LEU A 47 -37.58 4.45 -7.01
CA LEU A 47 -38.69 4.66 -7.93
C LEU A 47 -38.29 5.22 -9.31
N VAL A 48 -37.15 5.92 -9.40
CA VAL A 48 -36.67 6.54 -10.66
C VAL A 48 -36.12 5.52 -11.64
N ASN A 49 -35.36 4.54 -11.15
CA ASN A 49 -34.75 3.54 -12.04
C ASN A 49 -35.79 2.47 -12.39
N LYS A 50 -36.03 2.28 -13.69
CA LYS A 50 -37.01 1.32 -14.23
C LYS A 50 -36.82 -0.10 -13.69
N SER A 51 -35.56 -0.54 -13.52
CA SER A 51 -35.23 -1.87 -13.00
C SER A 51 -35.58 -2.03 -11.52
N THR A 52 -35.25 -1.04 -10.69
CA THR A 52 -35.52 -1.05 -9.25
C THR A 52 -37.00 -0.85 -8.97
N ARG A 53 -37.69 -0.02 -9.76
CA ARG A 53 -39.15 0.17 -9.68
C ARG A 53 -39.89 -1.13 -10.03
N LYS A 54 -39.53 -1.78 -11.14
CA LYS A 54 -40.12 -3.06 -11.55
C LYS A 54 -39.95 -4.13 -10.46
N TYR A 55 -38.76 -4.21 -9.86
CA TYR A 55 -38.51 -5.12 -8.75
C TYR A 55 -39.34 -4.76 -7.51
N TYR A 56 -39.43 -3.48 -7.17
CA TYR A 56 -40.19 -3.02 -6.03
C TYR A 56 -41.70 -3.28 -6.19
N ASP A 57 -42.26 -3.07 -7.38
CA ASP A 57 -43.65 -3.39 -7.70
C ASP A 57 -43.90 -4.90 -7.66
N TYR A 58 -42.92 -5.73 -8.05
CA TYR A 58 -42.97 -7.18 -7.89
C TYR A 58 -42.93 -7.62 -6.43
N TYR A 59 -42.02 -7.03 -5.63
CA TYR A 59 -41.89 -7.27 -4.19
C TYR A 59 -43.20 -6.99 -3.45
N LEU A 60 -43.90 -5.90 -3.80
CA LEU A 60 -45.19 -5.55 -3.20
C LEU A 60 -46.28 -6.60 -3.47
N LYS A 61 -46.27 -7.21 -4.66
CA LYS A 61 -47.22 -8.26 -5.05
C LYS A 61 -46.90 -9.61 -4.40
N TYR A 62 -45.62 -9.92 -4.21
CA TYR A 62 -45.16 -11.23 -3.75
C TYR A 62 -44.06 -11.13 -2.68
N PRO A 63 -44.39 -10.66 -1.46
CA PRO A 63 -43.38 -10.40 -0.43
C PRO A 63 -42.64 -11.67 0.02
N ASN A 64 -43.34 -12.80 0.17
CA ASN A 64 -42.79 -14.06 0.69
C ASN A 64 -42.30 -15.03 -0.40
N SER A 65 -42.15 -14.58 -1.65
CA SER A 65 -41.70 -15.45 -2.74
C SER A 65 -40.21 -15.75 -2.64
N PHE A 66 -39.81 -17.01 -2.76
CA PHE A 66 -38.40 -17.40 -2.85
C PHE A 66 -37.65 -16.67 -3.98
N LEU A 67 -38.32 -16.45 -5.12
CA LEU A 67 -37.75 -15.72 -6.26
C LEU A 67 -37.37 -14.27 -5.92
N ASN A 68 -38.08 -13.66 -4.96
CA ASN A 68 -37.80 -12.31 -4.48
C ASN A 68 -36.45 -12.25 -3.74
N LEU A 69 -36.20 -13.23 -2.85
CA LEU A 69 -34.93 -13.37 -2.14
C LEU A 69 -33.76 -13.60 -3.12
N VAL A 70 -33.96 -14.47 -4.11
CA VAL A 70 -32.95 -14.73 -5.16
C VAL A 70 -32.66 -13.46 -5.96
N TYR A 71 -33.68 -12.73 -6.41
CA TYR A 71 -33.49 -11.49 -7.17
C TYR A 71 -32.81 -10.39 -6.35
N LEU A 72 -33.15 -10.24 -5.06
CA LEU A 72 -32.47 -9.32 -4.15
C LEU A 72 -30.98 -9.64 -4.06
N ASN A 73 -30.65 -10.91 -3.83
CA ASN A 73 -29.27 -11.37 -3.73
C ASN A 73 -28.53 -11.11 -5.04
N MET A 74 -29.10 -11.45 -6.19
CA MET A 74 -28.51 -11.19 -7.51
C MET A 74 -28.28 -9.69 -7.75
N TYR A 75 -29.21 -8.83 -7.34
CA TYR A 75 -29.05 -7.38 -7.43
C TYR A 75 -27.89 -6.88 -6.55
N ILE A 76 -27.79 -7.36 -5.31
CA ILE A 76 -26.70 -7.03 -4.39
C ILE A 76 -25.36 -7.51 -4.97
N PHE A 77 -25.30 -8.76 -5.43
CA PHE A 77 -24.12 -9.33 -6.08
C PHE A 77 -23.70 -8.51 -7.30
N TYR A 78 -24.62 -8.14 -8.18
CA TYR A 78 -24.30 -7.32 -9.34
C TYR A 78 -23.76 -5.94 -8.96
N LYS A 79 -24.33 -5.30 -7.93
CA LYS A 79 -23.84 -4.00 -7.43
C LYS A 79 -22.43 -4.13 -6.85
N LEU A 80 -22.17 -5.16 -6.06
CA LEU A 80 -20.84 -5.45 -5.51
C LEU A 80 -19.85 -5.77 -6.63
N PHE A 81 -20.24 -6.62 -7.59
CA PHE A 81 -19.44 -6.99 -8.74
C PHE A 81 -19.04 -5.75 -9.56
N LYS A 82 -19.97 -4.82 -9.82
CA LYS A 82 -19.66 -3.56 -10.50
C LYS A 82 -18.58 -2.76 -9.75
N ILE A 83 -18.65 -2.69 -8.42
CA ILE A 83 -17.64 -2.01 -7.61
C ILE A 83 -16.29 -2.74 -7.71
N ILE A 84 -16.29 -4.07 -7.63
CA ILE A 84 -15.09 -4.90 -7.75
C ILE A 84 -14.44 -4.70 -9.13
N CYS A 85 -15.22 -4.67 -10.22
CA CYS A 85 -14.71 -4.40 -11.57
C CYS A 85 -14.05 -3.02 -11.67
N ILE A 86 -14.66 -1.99 -11.08
CA ILE A 86 -14.09 -0.63 -11.05
C ILE A 86 -12.77 -0.63 -10.28
N LEU A 87 -12.73 -1.28 -9.11
CA LEU A 87 -11.50 -1.39 -8.31
C LEU A 87 -10.40 -2.17 -9.04
N LEU A 88 -10.76 -3.24 -9.75
CA LEU A 88 -9.83 -4.02 -10.57
C LEU A 88 -9.26 -3.16 -11.69
N LEU A 89 -10.10 -2.38 -12.39
CA LEU A 89 -9.67 -1.47 -13.44
C LEU A 89 -8.69 -0.41 -12.89
N ILE A 90 -9.01 0.18 -11.74
CA ILE A 90 -8.09 1.11 -11.05
C ILE A 90 -6.78 0.42 -10.69
N GLY A 91 -6.83 -0.81 -10.17
CA GLY A 91 -5.65 -1.62 -9.86
C GLY A 91 -4.78 -1.87 -11.09
N LEU A 92 -5.39 -2.16 -12.25
CA LEU A 92 -4.68 -2.35 -13.51
C LEU A 92 -3.99 -1.07 -13.98
N LEU A 93 -4.67 0.08 -13.90
CA LEU A 93 -4.08 1.38 -14.22
C LEU A 93 -2.87 1.68 -13.31
N LEU A 94 -2.98 1.37 -12.01
CA LEU A 94 -1.87 1.52 -11.07
C LEU A 94 -0.70 0.59 -11.42
N CYS A 95 -0.95 -0.63 -11.89
CA CYS A 95 0.11 -1.53 -12.35
C CYS A 95 0.84 -0.99 -13.59
N VAL A 96 0.10 -0.43 -14.55
CA VAL A 96 0.71 0.23 -15.72
C VAL A 96 1.57 1.41 -15.29
N PHE A 97 1.06 2.27 -14.40
CA PHE A 97 1.81 3.39 -13.86
C PHE A 97 3.07 2.93 -13.12
N GLN A 98 2.96 1.90 -12.28
CA GLN A 98 4.08 1.29 -11.56
C GLN A 98 5.15 0.77 -12.51
N TYR A 99 4.75 0.10 -13.59
CA TYR A 99 5.68 -0.40 -14.60
C TYR A 99 6.42 0.73 -15.32
N ILE A 100 5.71 1.78 -15.74
CA ILE A 100 6.32 2.97 -16.39
C ILE A 100 7.28 3.65 -15.42
N HIS A 101 6.87 3.85 -14.16
CA HIS A 101 7.71 4.46 -13.14
C HIS A 101 8.99 3.65 -12.89
N ASN A 102 8.88 2.33 -12.74
CA ASN A 102 10.04 1.47 -12.52
C ASN A 102 11.02 1.51 -13.71
N LYS A 103 10.47 1.48 -14.94
CA LYS A 103 11.28 1.61 -16.16
C LYS A 103 12.03 2.94 -16.21
N TYR A 104 11.37 4.03 -15.82
CA TYR A 104 11.99 5.35 -15.76
C TYR A 104 13.10 5.42 -14.69
N GLU A 105 12.82 4.95 -13.48
CA GLU A 105 13.80 4.95 -12.39
C GLU A 105 15.01 4.06 -12.69
N LEU A 106 14.83 2.88 -13.30
CA LEU A 106 15.95 2.05 -13.75
C LEU A 106 16.85 2.80 -14.74
N LYS A 107 16.27 3.44 -15.76
CA LYS A 107 17.04 4.26 -16.71
C LYS A 107 17.79 5.39 -16.02
N ARG A 108 17.16 6.06 -15.05
CA ARG A 108 17.78 7.13 -14.27
C ARG A 108 18.95 6.63 -13.43
N VAL A 109 18.84 5.45 -12.82
CA VAL A 109 19.93 4.82 -12.06
C VAL A 109 21.07 4.40 -12.97
N ILE A 110 20.78 3.83 -14.14
CA ILE A 110 21.79 3.49 -15.16
C ILE A 110 22.55 4.76 -15.58
N GLN A 111 21.86 5.85 -15.92
CA GLN A 111 22.49 7.12 -16.30
C GLN A 111 23.39 7.73 -15.20
N LYS A 112 23.04 7.52 -13.93
CA LYS A 112 23.89 7.95 -12.81
C LYS A 112 25.09 7.04 -12.67
N SER A 113 24.89 5.73 -12.79
CA SER A 113 25.93 4.70 -12.62
C SER A 113 26.94 4.72 -13.76
N SER A 114 26.52 5.02 -14.99
CA SER A 114 27.38 5.15 -16.17
C SER A 114 28.40 6.29 -16.07
N LYS A 115 28.21 7.24 -15.15
CA LYS A 115 29.24 8.25 -14.83
C LYS A 115 30.42 7.67 -14.06
N ASN A 116 30.23 6.56 -13.34
CA ASN A 116 31.27 5.90 -12.58
C ASN A 116 32.17 5.03 -13.48
N LYS A 117 33.50 5.19 -13.36
CA LYS A 117 34.48 4.41 -14.12
C LYS A 117 34.44 2.92 -13.77
N ALA A 118 34.19 2.57 -12.51
CA ALA A 118 34.12 1.17 -12.06
C ALA A 118 32.96 0.43 -12.75
N PHE A 119 31.80 1.09 -12.84
CA PHE A 119 30.63 0.55 -13.53
C PHE A 119 30.88 0.30 -15.02
N LYS A 120 31.48 1.27 -15.72
CA LYS A 120 31.83 1.12 -17.15
C LYS A 120 32.79 -0.04 -17.40
N LYS A 121 33.79 -0.21 -16.53
CA LYS A 121 34.74 -1.32 -16.63
C LYS A 121 34.02 -2.67 -16.50
N GLU A 122 33.11 -2.78 -15.54
CA GLU A 122 32.33 -4.00 -15.32
C GLU A 122 31.44 -4.34 -16.51
N VAL A 123 30.74 -3.36 -17.07
CA VAL A 123 29.92 -3.54 -18.28
C VAL A 123 30.78 -4.03 -19.45
N GLN A 124 31.96 -3.43 -19.68
CA GLN A 124 32.85 -3.84 -20.77
C GLN A 124 33.39 -5.27 -20.57
N ASN A 125 33.74 -5.65 -19.33
CA ASN A 125 34.17 -7.01 -19.01
C ASN A 125 33.06 -8.02 -19.33
N ARG A 126 31.81 -7.72 -18.93
CA ARG A 126 30.66 -8.57 -19.21
C ARG A 126 30.39 -8.70 -20.71
N ILE A 127 30.40 -7.59 -21.46
CA ILE A 127 30.27 -7.60 -22.93
C ILE A 127 31.33 -8.51 -23.57
N SER A 128 32.60 -8.35 -23.15
CA SER A 128 33.71 -9.13 -23.72
C SER A 128 33.59 -10.62 -23.40
N SER A 129 33.08 -10.97 -22.21
CA SER A 129 32.90 -12.36 -21.77
C SER A 129 31.68 -13.06 -22.42
N GLN A 130 30.54 -12.37 -22.50
CA GLN A 130 29.29 -12.94 -23.01
C GLN A 130 29.16 -12.83 -24.53
N HIS A 131 29.79 -11.83 -25.13
CA HIS A 131 29.72 -11.55 -26.56
C HIS A 131 31.13 -11.29 -27.16
N PRO A 132 31.96 -12.33 -27.31
CA PRO A 132 33.31 -12.19 -27.87
C PRO A 132 33.31 -11.63 -29.31
N GLY A 133 32.21 -11.81 -30.06
CA GLY A 133 32.02 -11.26 -31.41
C GLY A 133 31.35 -9.87 -31.45
N PHE A 134 31.27 -9.16 -30.33
CA PHE A 134 30.53 -7.89 -30.22
C PHE A 134 30.92 -6.86 -31.30
N MET A 135 32.20 -6.81 -31.69
CA MET A 135 32.67 -5.86 -32.71
C MET A 135 32.09 -6.08 -34.10
N ASN A 136 31.69 -7.31 -34.44
CA ASN A 136 31.15 -7.65 -35.76
C ASN A 136 29.62 -7.48 -35.84
N TYR A 137 28.96 -7.07 -34.75
CA TYR A 137 27.53 -6.87 -34.74
C TYR A 137 27.10 -5.53 -35.34
N ASP A 138 25.91 -5.53 -35.92
CA ASP A 138 25.24 -4.31 -36.35
C ASP A 138 25.07 -3.32 -35.19
N ILE A 139 25.08 -2.02 -35.52
CA ILE A 139 24.94 -0.92 -34.56
C ILE A 139 23.68 -1.09 -33.69
N LYS A 140 22.56 -1.51 -34.28
CA LYS A 140 21.31 -1.76 -33.54
C LYS A 140 21.44 -2.90 -32.53
N LYS A 141 22.15 -3.97 -32.90
CA LYS A 141 22.35 -5.14 -32.05
C LYS A 141 23.35 -4.83 -30.94
N LYS A 142 24.42 -4.10 -31.23
CA LYS A 142 25.39 -3.59 -30.23
C LYS A 142 24.69 -2.79 -29.14
N LYS A 143 23.91 -1.78 -29.53
CA LYS A 143 23.19 -0.93 -28.58
C LYS A 143 22.23 -1.72 -27.69
N LYS A 144 21.52 -2.70 -28.25
CA LYS A 144 20.59 -3.55 -27.49
C LYS A 144 21.31 -4.42 -26.46
N ILE A 145 22.46 -4.99 -26.83
CA ILE A 145 23.28 -5.81 -25.94
C ILE A 145 23.88 -4.96 -24.83
N GLU A 146 24.40 -3.78 -25.17
CA GLU A 146 24.96 -2.83 -24.18
C GLU A 146 23.88 -2.39 -23.17
N GLU A 147 22.69 -2.00 -23.64
CA GLU A 147 21.56 -1.65 -22.76
C GLU A 147 21.15 -2.82 -21.85
N GLN A 148 21.15 -4.06 -22.35
CA GLN A 148 20.82 -5.26 -21.56
C GLN A 148 21.85 -5.52 -20.47
N ILE A 149 23.14 -5.45 -20.79
CA ILE A 149 24.22 -5.68 -19.83
C ILE A 149 24.29 -4.55 -18.80
N GLU A 150 24.09 -3.30 -19.20
CA GLU A 150 23.96 -2.18 -18.26
C GLU A 150 22.81 -2.39 -17.27
N GLU A 151 21.64 -2.87 -17.74
CA GLU A 151 20.50 -3.20 -16.89
C GLU A 151 20.82 -4.34 -15.89
N GLU A 152 21.55 -5.36 -16.31
CA GLU A 152 21.97 -6.50 -15.46
C GLU A 152 22.97 -6.07 -14.38
N VAL A 153 24.02 -5.35 -14.75
CA VAL A 153 25.05 -4.88 -13.80
C VAL A 153 24.43 -3.92 -12.77
N VAL A 154 23.52 -3.04 -13.19
CA VAL A 154 22.81 -2.17 -12.24
C VAL A 154 21.92 -2.98 -11.29
N GLN A 155 21.25 -4.02 -11.78
CA GLN A 155 20.42 -4.87 -10.93
C GLN A 155 21.24 -5.58 -9.86
N GLU A 156 22.41 -6.11 -10.18
CA GLU A 156 23.32 -6.71 -9.19
C GLU A 156 23.74 -5.68 -8.13
N ILE A 157 24.20 -4.49 -8.56
CA ILE A 157 24.63 -3.42 -7.64
C ILE A 157 23.48 -2.95 -6.75
N VAL A 158 22.27 -2.82 -7.29
CA VAL A 158 21.07 -2.42 -6.55
C VAL A 158 20.62 -3.52 -5.57
N MET A 159 20.72 -4.80 -5.96
CA MET A 159 20.43 -5.93 -5.08
C MET A 159 21.35 -5.94 -3.86
N ILE A 160 22.65 -5.68 -4.06
CA ILE A 160 23.64 -5.57 -2.98
C ILE A 160 23.33 -4.39 -2.05
N ASN A 161 22.95 -3.24 -2.63
CA ASN A 161 22.71 -2.00 -1.87
C ASN A 161 21.29 -1.86 -1.29
N ASN A 162 20.43 -2.89 -1.40
CA ASN A 162 19.03 -2.86 -0.96
C ASN A 162 18.24 -1.62 -1.45
N GLN A 163 18.57 -1.10 -2.65
CA GLN A 163 17.86 0.04 -3.21
C GLN A 163 16.51 -0.42 -3.80
N LYS A 164 15.50 0.46 -3.70
CA LYS A 164 14.11 0.21 -4.15
C LYS A 164 13.97 -0.02 -5.67
N THR A 165 15.03 0.18 -6.43
CA THR A 165 15.05 0.19 -7.90
C THR A 165 15.41 -1.18 -8.47
N LYS A 166 14.70 -2.23 -8.04
CA LYS A 166 14.84 -3.56 -8.62
C LYS A 166 13.96 -3.69 -9.87
N LYS A 167 14.29 -4.63 -10.76
CA LYS A 167 13.40 -4.99 -11.87
C LYS A 167 12.08 -5.50 -11.30
N LEU A 168 10.97 -4.99 -11.81
CA LEU A 168 9.64 -5.33 -11.33
C LEU A 168 9.33 -6.79 -11.69
N LEU A 169 9.23 -7.66 -10.69
CA LEU A 169 8.74 -9.02 -10.84
C LEU A 169 7.21 -9.04 -10.83
N LEU A 170 6.59 -10.09 -11.37
CA LEU A 170 5.12 -10.24 -11.32
C LEU A 170 4.60 -10.26 -9.87
N ALA A 171 5.38 -10.84 -8.95
CA ALA A 171 5.08 -10.84 -7.52
C ALA A 171 5.11 -9.42 -6.89
N ASP A 172 5.79 -8.47 -7.54
CA ASP A 172 5.90 -7.10 -7.04
C ASP A 172 4.76 -6.17 -7.47
N LEU A 173 3.89 -6.64 -8.35
CA LEU A 173 2.72 -5.90 -8.80
C LEU A 173 1.78 -5.62 -7.63
N ILE A 174 1.27 -4.38 -7.56
CA ILE A 174 0.38 -3.93 -6.49
C ILE A 174 -0.86 -4.83 -6.39
N ILE A 175 -1.45 -5.26 -7.51
CA ILE A 175 -2.62 -6.15 -7.49
C ILE A 175 -2.27 -7.48 -6.83
N VAL A 176 -1.14 -8.08 -7.19
CA VAL A 176 -0.71 -9.36 -6.64
C VAL A 176 -0.49 -9.23 -5.13
N LYS A 177 0.21 -8.17 -4.70
CA LYS A 177 0.37 -7.87 -3.27
C LYS A 177 -0.98 -7.69 -2.57
N LEU A 178 -1.91 -6.93 -3.16
CA LEU A 178 -3.24 -6.69 -2.58
C LEU A 178 -4.04 -7.98 -2.40
N LEU A 179 -3.91 -8.93 -3.32
CA LEU A 179 -4.55 -10.25 -3.22
C LEU A 179 -3.94 -11.13 -2.12
N PHE A 180 -2.62 -11.05 -1.89
CA PHE A 180 -1.94 -11.83 -0.85
C PHE A 180 -1.93 -11.17 0.53
N LEU A 181 -2.13 -9.85 0.63
CA LEU A 181 -2.13 -9.10 1.88
C LEU A 181 -3.10 -9.68 2.93
N PRO A 182 -4.35 -10.05 2.62
CA PRO A 182 -5.26 -10.63 3.61
C PRO A 182 -4.71 -11.93 4.21
N LYS A 183 -4.11 -12.79 3.38
CA LYS A 183 -3.49 -14.03 3.84
C LYS A 183 -2.31 -13.75 4.77
N GLN A 184 -1.45 -12.80 4.41
CA GLN A 184 -0.29 -12.42 5.23
C GLN A 184 -0.73 -11.79 6.56
N LEU A 185 -1.74 -10.92 6.54
CA LEU A 185 -2.32 -10.33 7.74
C LEU A 185 -2.93 -11.40 8.66
N TRP A 186 -3.62 -12.39 8.10
CA TRP A 186 -4.18 -13.50 8.87
C TRP A 186 -3.10 -14.29 9.61
N PHE A 187 -2.04 -14.73 8.92
CA PHE A 187 -0.93 -15.42 9.56
C PHE A 187 -0.23 -14.54 10.60
N TYR A 188 -0.09 -13.24 10.31
CA TYR A 188 0.47 -12.29 11.27
C TYR A 188 -0.39 -12.19 12.53
N ILE A 189 -1.71 -12.10 12.41
CA ILE A 189 -2.64 -12.06 13.56
C ILE A 189 -2.51 -13.34 14.38
N ILE A 190 -2.54 -14.52 13.75
CA ILE A 190 -2.37 -15.81 14.45
C ILE A 190 -1.03 -15.84 15.20
N TRP A 191 0.05 -15.42 14.54
CA TRP A 191 1.37 -15.38 15.15
C TRP A 191 1.42 -14.44 16.36
N ASN A 192 0.80 -13.25 16.29
CA ASN A 192 0.72 -12.33 17.42
C ASN A 192 -0.11 -12.90 18.57
N ILE A 193 -1.26 -13.54 18.29
CA ILE A 193 -2.08 -14.18 19.32
C ILE A 193 -1.27 -15.27 20.02
N LYS A 194 -0.58 -16.13 19.26
CA LYS A 194 0.30 -17.16 19.83
C LYS A 194 1.37 -16.54 20.73
N TRP A 195 2.00 -15.46 20.29
CA TRP A 195 3.01 -14.74 21.06
C TRP A 195 2.47 -14.15 22.36
N VAL A 196 1.29 -13.52 22.32
CA VAL A 196 0.64 -12.97 23.53
C VAL A 196 0.32 -14.08 24.52
N ILE A 197 -0.21 -15.20 24.06
CA ILE A 197 -0.51 -16.35 24.93
C ILE A 197 0.79 -16.89 25.56
N LYS A 198 1.81 -17.16 24.73
CA LYS A 198 3.06 -17.77 25.18
C LYS A 198 3.84 -16.89 26.16
N TYR A 199 3.98 -15.61 25.87
CA TYR A 199 4.88 -14.74 26.62
C TYR A 199 4.21 -13.85 27.67
N ASN A 200 2.93 -13.48 27.48
CA ASN A 200 2.23 -12.63 28.45
C ASN A 200 1.31 -13.40 29.39
N ILE A 201 0.72 -14.52 28.93
CA ILE A 201 -0.21 -15.31 29.75
C ILE A 201 0.53 -16.45 30.43
N LEU A 202 1.29 -17.23 29.67
CA LEU A 202 2.05 -18.38 30.17
C LEU A 202 3.39 -18.00 30.81
N ASN A 203 3.87 -16.77 30.58
CA ASN A 203 5.16 -16.26 31.09
C ASN A 203 6.35 -17.19 30.77
N GLU A 204 6.33 -17.85 29.61
CA GLU A 204 7.45 -18.69 29.18
C GLU A 204 8.65 -17.83 28.76
N ASP A 205 9.86 -18.39 28.87
CA ASP A 205 11.07 -17.74 28.36
C ASP A 205 11.05 -17.67 26.82
N TYR A 206 11.62 -16.60 26.26
CA TYR A 206 11.74 -16.44 24.82
C TYR A 206 12.60 -17.55 24.18
N ASP A 207 12.04 -18.21 23.17
CA ASP A 207 12.78 -19.15 22.33
C ASP A 207 13.95 -18.43 21.62
N GLU A 208 14.96 -19.18 21.21
CA GLU A 208 16.12 -18.63 20.49
C GLU A 208 15.70 -17.89 19.21
N HIS A 209 14.74 -18.42 18.45
CA HIS A 209 14.19 -17.76 17.27
C HIS A 209 13.49 -16.44 17.60
N ASP A 210 12.78 -16.37 18.71
CA ASP A 210 12.04 -15.17 19.13
C ASP A 210 13.00 -14.12 19.71
N LYS A 211 14.05 -14.53 20.42
CA LYS A 211 15.18 -13.67 20.83
C LYS A 211 15.87 -13.02 19.62
N ILE A 212 16.12 -13.80 18.56
CA ILE A 212 16.68 -13.29 17.30
C ILE A 212 15.71 -12.30 16.65
N TYR A 213 14.41 -12.61 16.58
CA TYR A 213 13.41 -11.73 16.01
C TYR A 213 13.36 -10.37 16.73
N ILE A 214 13.31 -10.37 18.06
CA ILE A 214 13.28 -9.15 18.89
C ILE A 214 14.54 -8.32 18.64
N THR A 215 15.71 -8.95 18.76
CA THR A 215 17.00 -8.28 18.58
C THR A 215 17.09 -7.62 17.20
N ARG A 216 16.70 -8.33 16.14
CA ARG A 216 16.68 -7.79 14.77
C ARG A 216 15.72 -6.63 14.60
N LYS A 217 14.54 -6.70 15.22
CA LYS A 217 13.51 -5.66 15.16
C LYS A 217 14.00 -4.36 15.79
N TYR A 218 14.62 -4.42 16.97
CA TYR A 218 15.18 -3.23 17.63
C TYR A 218 16.44 -2.69 16.94
N MET A 219 17.24 -3.57 16.33
CA MET A 219 18.42 -3.16 15.56
C MET A 219 18.09 -2.68 14.14
N ASN A 220 16.81 -2.75 13.72
CA ASN A 220 16.36 -2.41 12.36
C ASN A 220 17.10 -3.20 11.26
N ILE A 221 17.31 -4.51 11.49
CA ILE A 221 18.00 -5.42 10.56
C ILE A 221 16.97 -6.35 9.90
N SER A 222 16.88 -6.31 8.56
CA SER A 222 16.01 -7.21 7.79
C SER A 222 16.43 -8.68 7.92
N MET A 223 15.55 -9.62 7.56
CA MET A 223 15.87 -11.06 7.61
C MET A 223 17.02 -11.41 6.68
N ASP A 224 16.97 -10.91 5.45
CA ASP A 224 17.99 -11.20 4.44
C ASP A 224 19.36 -10.68 4.89
N LYS A 225 19.41 -9.44 5.40
CA LYS A 225 20.64 -8.87 5.93
C LYS A 225 21.14 -9.67 7.13
N TRP A 226 20.26 -10.07 8.04
CA TRP A 226 20.66 -10.89 9.18
C TRP A 226 21.27 -12.21 8.74
N ASN A 227 20.69 -12.88 7.74
CA ASN A 227 21.19 -14.15 7.25
C ASN A 227 22.61 -14.03 6.68
N THR A 228 22.92 -12.93 6.00
CA THR A 228 24.26 -12.65 5.44
C THR A 228 25.32 -12.25 6.47
N LEU A 229 24.94 -11.90 7.72
CA LEU A 229 25.91 -11.51 8.74
C LEU A 229 26.77 -12.69 9.18
N ASN A 230 28.01 -12.39 9.55
CA ASN A 230 28.93 -13.38 10.09
C ASN A 230 28.43 -13.94 11.44
N PRO A 231 28.76 -15.20 11.80
CA PRO A 231 28.34 -15.79 13.07
C PRO A 231 28.78 -14.97 14.29
N GLU A 232 29.96 -14.35 14.25
CA GLU A 232 30.47 -13.50 15.31
C GLU A 232 29.66 -12.21 15.49
N GLU A 233 29.27 -11.58 14.37
CA GLU A 233 28.42 -10.38 14.41
C GLU A 233 27.04 -10.71 14.98
N LYS A 234 26.44 -11.85 14.56
CA LYS A 234 25.18 -12.35 15.13
C LYS A 234 25.29 -12.55 16.64
N LYS A 235 26.38 -13.18 17.11
CA LYS A 235 26.65 -13.34 18.55
C LYS A 235 26.79 -12.00 19.27
N ASN A 236 27.51 -11.04 18.69
CA ASN A 236 27.66 -9.71 19.28
C ASN A 236 26.33 -8.95 19.39
N TYR A 237 25.42 -9.12 18.44
CA TYR A 237 24.07 -8.56 18.55
C TYR A 237 23.25 -9.25 19.64
N LEU A 238 23.31 -10.58 19.75
CA LEU A 238 22.58 -11.33 20.77
C LEU A 238 23.10 -11.08 22.19
N LYS A 239 24.39 -10.79 22.38
CA LYS A 239 24.98 -10.39 23.67
C LYS A 239 24.32 -9.14 24.29
N LYS A 240 23.65 -8.32 23.48
CA LYS A 240 22.91 -7.15 23.99
C LYS A 240 21.61 -7.53 24.70
N GLU A 241 21.14 -8.77 24.53
CA GLU A 241 19.98 -9.34 25.22
C GLU A 241 18.75 -8.42 25.18
N LEU A 242 18.47 -7.86 24.00
CA LEU A 242 17.40 -6.86 23.79
C LEU A 242 15.98 -7.40 24.02
N TRP A 243 15.84 -8.69 24.32
CA TRP A 243 14.57 -9.30 24.77
C TRP A 243 14.28 -9.03 26.25
N MET A 244 15.27 -8.59 27.04
CA MET A 244 15.07 -8.14 28.42
C MET A 244 14.59 -6.70 28.43
N LYS A 245 13.42 -6.43 29.03
CA LYS A 245 12.81 -5.09 29.06
C LYS A 245 13.75 -3.99 29.56
N ALA A 246 14.53 -4.27 30.62
CA ALA A 246 15.48 -3.30 31.18
C ALA A 246 16.57 -2.88 30.16
N LYS A 247 17.23 -3.86 29.53
CA LYS A 247 18.25 -3.61 28.50
C LYS A 247 17.67 -2.98 27.24
N GLN A 248 16.42 -3.34 26.91
CA GLN A 248 15.70 -2.74 25.80
C GLN A 248 15.43 -1.25 26.04
N GLU A 249 15.03 -0.87 27.24
CA GLU A 249 14.79 0.53 27.61
C GLU A 249 16.08 1.35 27.59
N GLU A 250 17.16 0.82 28.16
CA GLU A 250 18.50 1.43 28.12
C GLU A 250 18.95 1.66 26.67
N PHE A 251 18.83 0.64 25.81
CA PHE A 251 19.18 0.75 24.39
C PHE A 251 18.33 1.80 23.65
N LEU A 252 17.03 1.89 23.95
CA LEU A 252 16.16 2.92 23.37
C LEU A 252 16.52 4.33 23.87
N GLN A 253 16.96 4.46 25.12
CA GLN A 253 17.46 5.72 25.66
C GLN A 253 18.77 6.13 24.97
N GLU A 254 19.73 5.21 24.81
CA GLU A 254 20.97 5.47 24.07
C GLU A 254 20.71 5.94 22.62
N ILE A 255 19.76 5.31 21.92
CA ILE A 255 19.38 5.73 20.56
C ILE A 255 18.82 7.16 20.59
N LYS A 256 17.90 7.47 21.52
CA LYS A 256 17.30 8.81 21.64
C LYS A 256 18.35 9.86 21.95
N GLU A 257 19.30 9.56 22.82
CA GLU A 257 20.40 10.46 23.16
C GLU A 257 21.33 10.69 21.97
N ARG A 258 21.71 9.62 21.27
CA ARG A 258 22.52 9.72 20.04
C ARG A 258 21.83 10.57 18.98
N ASP A 259 20.54 10.37 18.75
CA ASP A 259 19.75 11.14 17.80
C ASP A 259 19.63 12.61 18.22
N ARG A 260 19.46 12.86 19.53
CA ARG A 260 19.46 14.22 20.10
C ARG A 260 20.80 14.91 19.88
N LEU A 261 21.92 14.22 20.16
CA LEU A 261 23.28 14.76 19.96
C LEU A 261 23.54 15.04 18.47
N ASN A 262 23.17 14.12 17.57
CA ASN A 262 23.26 14.31 16.12
C ASN A 262 22.42 15.50 15.64
N LYS A 263 21.22 15.66 16.21
CA LYS A 263 20.37 16.81 15.92
C LYS A 263 21.03 18.12 16.40
N ILE A 264 21.58 18.14 17.61
CA ILE A 264 22.27 19.31 18.17
C ILE A 264 23.54 19.65 17.38
N SER A 265 24.30 18.64 16.93
CA SER A 265 25.55 18.84 16.19
C SER A 265 25.30 19.35 14.76
N SER A 266 24.14 19.07 14.17
CA SER A 266 23.75 19.49 12.84
C SER A 266 23.77 21.02 12.64
N ALA A 267 24.47 21.46 11.58
CA ALA A 267 24.59 22.87 11.22
C ALA A 267 23.24 23.56 10.94
N LYS A 268 22.29 22.83 10.32
CA LYS A 268 20.94 23.34 10.04
C LYS A 268 20.14 23.55 11.33
N TYR A 269 20.27 22.67 12.32
CA TYR A 269 19.60 22.83 13.61
C TYR A 269 20.20 23.99 14.42
N LYS A 270 21.53 24.15 14.41
CA LYS A 270 22.19 25.33 14.99
C LYS A 270 21.76 26.63 14.28
N LYS A 271 21.54 26.61 12.97
CA LYS A 271 20.98 27.75 12.21
C LYS A 271 19.55 28.07 12.65
N GLN A 272 18.70 27.06 12.83
CA GLN A 272 17.34 27.21 13.35
C GLN A 272 17.33 27.92 14.71
N ILE A 273 18.16 27.49 15.65
CA ILE A 273 18.26 28.12 16.97
C ILE A 273 18.69 29.59 16.85
N ARG A 274 19.69 29.89 16.01
CA ARG A 274 20.15 31.27 15.76
C ARG A 274 19.06 32.16 15.17
N MET A 275 18.27 31.65 14.22
CA MET A 275 17.17 32.39 13.60
C MET A 275 16.00 32.61 14.57
N LYS A 276 15.66 31.60 15.37
CA LYS A 276 14.66 31.73 16.44
C LYS A 276 15.05 32.81 17.46
N LYS A 277 16.33 32.89 17.84
CA LYS A 277 16.85 33.97 18.70
C LYS A 277 16.71 35.37 18.09
N LYS A 278 16.67 35.47 16.75
CA LYS A 278 16.46 36.72 16.01
C LYS A 278 14.99 37.01 15.70
N GLY A 279 14.05 36.24 16.25
CA GLY A 279 12.61 36.41 15.99
C GLY A 279 12.14 35.91 14.62
N LEU A 280 12.99 35.19 13.87
CA LEU A 280 12.69 34.68 12.53
C LEU A 280 12.29 33.21 12.59
N SER A 281 11.24 32.83 11.84
CA SER A 281 10.82 31.43 11.71
C SER A 281 11.68 30.70 10.67
N PHE A 282 12.41 29.68 11.10
CA PHE A 282 13.11 28.73 10.24
C PHE A 282 12.80 27.32 10.74
N ASN A 283 12.48 26.40 9.83
CA ASN A 283 12.22 25.02 10.17
C ASN A 283 13.41 24.16 9.74
N TYR A 284 13.94 23.35 10.65
CA TYR A 284 15.03 22.42 10.34
C TYR A 284 14.59 21.27 9.40
N ASN A 285 13.29 20.95 9.41
CA ASN A 285 12.71 19.84 8.65
C ASN A 285 12.21 20.25 7.25
N ASP A 286 12.16 21.55 6.95
CA ASP A 286 11.83 22.08 5.63
C ASP A 286 13.12 22.25 4.80
#